data_AF-A0A1Q3M754-F1
#
_entry.id   AF-A0A1Q3M754-F1
#
_cell.length_a   1.000
_cell.length_b   1.000
_cell.length_c   1.000
_cell.angle_alpha   90.00
_cell.angle_beta   90.00
_cell.angle_gamma   90.00
#
_symmetry.space_group_name_H-M   'P 1'
#
loop_
_entity.id
_entity.type
_entity.pdbx_description
1 polymer ?
#
loop_
_entity_poly.entity_id
_entity_poly.type
_entity_poly.pdbx_seq_one_letter_code
_entity_poly.pdbx_strand_id
1 'polypeptide(L)'
;MYQLQRHSDHHAYPTRSYQALRHYKNVPQLPAGYTSLFLQVFIPSYWFSIMDKQVINYYQGDIDKINVYEPAKETVLQKYNQYFQAQATEAL
;
A
#
# COMPACT_ATOMS: atom_id res chain seq x y z
N MET A 1 15.66 9.51 -14.05
CA MET A 1 14.64 9.10 -13.07
C MET A 1 15.04 7.77 -12.46
N TYR A 2 15.73 7.74 -11.31
CA TYR A 2 16.26 6.48 -10.75
C TYR A 2 16.06 6.27 -9.23
N GLN A 3 15.32 7.16 -8.53
CA GLN A 3 15.11 6.99 -7.08
C GLN A 3 13.69 7.39 -6.63
N LEU A 4 12.65 6.76 -7.19
CA LEU A 4 11.27 6.99 -6.73
C LEU A 4 11.10 6.72 -5.23
N GLN A 5 11.83 5.75 -4.68
CA GLN A 5 11.81 5.43 -3.24
C GLN A 5 12.26 6.60 -2.34
N ARG A 6 13.04 7.54 -2.86
CA ARG A 6 13.54 8.72 -2.14
C ARG A 6 12.70 9.97 -2.38
N HIS A 7 11.76 9.90 -3.33
CA HIS A 7 10.92 11.03 -3.70
C HIS A 7 10.00 11.46 -2.55
N SER A 8 9.49 10.51 -1.76
CA SER A 8 8.68 10.81 -0.58
C SER A 8 9.45 11.62 0.47
N ASP A 9 10.72 11.27 0.73
CA ASP A 9 11.58 12.03 1.67
C ASP A 9 11.87 13.44 1.14
N HIS A 10 11.99 13.60 -0.18
CA HIS A 10 12.16 14.92 -0.79
C HIS A 10 10.93 15.81 -0.62
N HIS A 11 9.71 15.29 -0.78
CA HIS A 11 8.49 16.08 -0.50
C HIS A 11 8.32 16.40 0.98
N ALA A 12 8.73 15.50 1.88
CA ALA A 12 8.70 15.75 3.32
C ALA A 12 9.77 16.78 3.76
N TYR A 13 10.94 16.78 3.11
CA TYR A 13 12.08 17.63 3.43
C TYR A 13 12.77 18.17 2.16
N PRO A 14 12.15 19.13 1.45
CA PRO A 14 12.60 19.59 0.13
C PRO A 14 13.96 20.30 0.14
N THR A 15 14.40 20.79 1.31
CA THR A 15 15.68 21.48 1.49
C THR A 15 16.87 20.53 1.64
N ARG A 16 16.65 19.21 1.74
CA ARG A 16 17.75 18.23 1.82
C ARG A 16 18.38 18.01 0.45
N SER A 17 19.70 17.92 0.42
CA SER A 17 20.43 17.52 -0.78
C SER A 17 20.03 16.10 -1.21
N TYR A 18 19.97 15.86 -2.52
CA TYR A 18 19.47 14.61 -3.10
C TYR A 18 20.25 13.36 -2.61
N GLN A 19 21.55 13.50 -2.37
CA GLN A 19 22.42 12.45 -1.87
C GLN A 19 22.09 12.05 -0.43
N ALA A 20 21.53 12.97 0.36
CA ALA A 20 21.16 12.78 1.76
C ALA A 20 19.71 12.31 1.97
N LEU A 21 18.96 12.08 0.88
CA LEU A 21 17.60 11.55 0.96
C LEU A 21 17.61 10.15 1.55
N ARG A 22 16.74 9.95 2.56
CA ARG A 22 16.68 8.73 3.35
C ARG A 22 15.78 7.69 2.69
N HIS A 23 16.08 6.43 2.99
CA HIS A 23 15.18 5.31 2.77
C HIS A 23 14.66 4.85 4.12
N TYR A 24 13.34 4.67 4.24
CA TYR A 24 12.70 4.18 5.46
C TYR A 24 12.34 2.71 5.26
N LYS A 25 12.70 1.85 6.21
CA LYS A 25 12.43 0.40 6.09
C LYS A 25 10.96 0.06 6.36
N ASN A 26 10.26 0.88 7.13
CA ASN A 26 8.91 0.59 7.64
C ASN A 26 7.79 1.29 6.87
N VAL A 27 8.06 1.81 5.67
CA VAL A 27 7.04 2.43 4.83
C VAL A 27 6.49 1.41 3.83
N PRO A 28 5.23 1.55 3.38
CA PRO A 28 4.67 0.67 2.37
C PRO A 28 5.53 0.70 1.11
N GLN A 29 5.77 -0.48 0.54
CA GLN A 29 6.43 -0.63 -0.75
C GLN A 29 5.51 -1.38 -1.71
N LEU A 30 5.71 -1.12 -3.00
CA LEU A 30 5.04 -1.89 -4.03
C LEU A 30 5.52 -3.35 -3.97
N PRO A 31 4.63 -4.32 -4.24
CA PRO A 31 4.98 -5.74 -4.20
C PRO A 31 5.98 -6.15 -5.30
N ALA A 32 6.14 -5.32 -6.32
CA ALA A 32 7.11 -5.49 -7.40
C ALA A 32 7.58 -4.12 -7.92
N GLY A 33 8.63 -4.13 -8.76
CA GLY A 33 9.11 -2.91 -9.41
C GLY A 33 8.07 -2.28 -10.34
N TYR A 34 8.20 -0.97 -10.61
CA TYR A 34 7.27 -0.22 -11.44
C TYR A 34 7.04 -0.82 -12.83
N THR A 35 8.10 -1.33 -13.47
CA THR A 35 8.00 -2.01 -14.77
C THR A 35 7.08 -3.22 -14.69
N SER A 36 7.18 -3.98 -13.61
CA SER A 36 6.34 -5.14 -13.36
C SER A 36 4.90 -4.80 -13.03
N LEU A 37 4.57 -3.57 -12.63
CA LEU A 37 3.21 -3.15 -12.25
C LEU A 37 2.52 -2.28 -13.32
N PHE A 38 3.26 -1.87 -14.34
CA PHE A 38 2.79 -0.94 -15.36
C PHE A 38 1.55 -1.45 -16.09
N LEU A 39 1.53 -2.72 -16.49
CA LEU A 39 0.41 -3.32 -17.21
C LEU A 39 -0.82 -3.54 -16.31
N GLN A 40 -0.57 -3.83 -15.03
CA GLN A 40 -1.59 -4.19 -14.04
C GLN A 40 -2.48 -3.00 -13.67
N VAL A 41 -1.90 -1.80 -13.64
CA VAL A 41 -2.64 -0.55 -13.39
C VAL A 41 -3.75 -0.32 -14.41
N PHE A 42 -3.59 -0.79 -15.65
CA PHE A 42 -4.61 -0.63 -16.69
C PHE A 42 -5.81 -1.57 -16.55
N ILE A 43 -5.74 -2.56 -15.66
CA ILE A 43 -6.84 -3.50 -15.39
C ILE A 43 -7.25 -3.32 -13.93
N PRO A 44 -8.25 -2.46 -13.64
CA PRO A 44 -8.60 -2.08 -12.26
C PRO A 44 -8.87 -3.28 -11.35
N SER A 45 -9.62 -4.28 -11.83
CA SER A 45 -9.93 -5.49 -11.04
C SER A 45 -8.67 -6.25 -10.61
N TYR A 46 -7.65 -6.30 -11.47
CA TYR A 46 -6.39 -6.97 -11.18
C TYR A 46 -5.54 -6.13 -10.22
N TRP A 47 -5.42 -4.82 -10.48
CA TRP A 47 -4.74 -3.89 -9.59
C TRP A 47 -5.26 -3.96 -8.14
N PHE A 48 -6.57 -3.84 -7.95
CA PHE A 48 -7.18 -3.88 -6.63
C PHE A 48 -7.02 -5.26 -5.96
N SER A 49 -7.04 -6.36 -6.72
CA SER A 49 -6.81 -7.70 -6.16
C SER A 49 -5.43 -7.88 -5.49
N ILE A 50 -4.44 -7.07 -5.89
CA ILE A 50 -3.09 -7.07 -5.32
C ILE A 50 -2.99 -6.01 -4.22
N MET A 51 -3.37 -4.77 -4.53
CA MET A 51 -3.15 -3.62 -3.64
C MET A 51 -4.02 -3.67 -2.39
N ASP A 52 -5.28 -4.12 -2.49
CA ASP A 52 -6.17 -4.19 -1.33
C ASP A 52 -5.57 -5.09 -0.24
N LYS A 53 -4.99 -6.24 -0.64
CA LYS A 53 -4.32 -7.17 0.28
C LYS A 53 -3.08 -6.55 0.93
N GLN A 54 -2.28 -5.79 0.16
CA GLN A 54 -1.11 -5.10 0.69
C GLN A 54 -1.48 -4.04 1.72
N VAL A 55 -2.57 -3.30 1.49
CA VAL A 55 -3.07 -2.28 2.42
C VAL A 55 -3.61 -2.92 3.70
N ILE A 56 -4.42 -3.98 3.58
CA ILE A 56 -4.94 -4.74 4.73
C ILE A 56 -3.79 -5.26 5.60
N ASN A 57 -2.78 -5.88 4.97
CA ASN A 57 -1.60 -6.40 5.69
C ASN A 57 -0.79 -5.28 6.35
N TYR A 58 -0.55 -4.15 5.67
CA TYR A 58 0.20 -3.04 6.24
C TYR A 58 -0.44 -2.46 7.50
N TYR A 59 -1.77 -2.39 7.52
CA TYR A 59 -2.53 -1.92 8.69
C TYR A 59 -2.97 -3.05 9.63
N GLN A 60 -2.46 -4.27 9.46
CA GLN A 60 -2.77 -5.42 10.32
C GLN A 60 -4.28 -5.68 10.44
N GLY A 61 -5.03 -5.44 9.36
CA GLY A 61 -6.48 -5.59 9.33
C GLY A 61 -7.28 -4.48 10.03
N ASP A 62 -6.62 -3.43 10.56
CA ASP A 62 -7.30 -2.29 11.17
C ASP A 62 -7.98 -1.41 10.10
N ILE A 63 -9.28 -1.63 9.91
CA ILE A 63 -10.07 -0.93 8.90
C ILE A 63 -10.19 0.58 9.17
N ASP A 64 -10.09 1.02 10.43
CA ASP A 64 -10.25 2.44 10.78
C ASP A 64 -9.03 3.27 10.35
N LYS A 65 -7.90 2.60 10.06
CA LYS A 65 -6.70 3.22 9.46
C LYS A 65 -6.68 3.16 7.94
N ILE A 66 -7.66 2.48 7.32
CA ILE A 66 -7.75 2.33 5.87
C ILE A 66 -8.81 3.29 5.32
N ASN A 67 -8.39 4.17 4.41
CA ASN A 67 -9.34 5.00 3.69
C ASN A 67 -10.11 4.16 2.66
N VAL A 68 -11.41 3.95 2.90
CA VAL A 68 -12.30 3.20 1.99
C VAL A 68 -13.44 4.12 1.56
N TYR A 69 -13.84 4.03 0.29
CA TYR A 69 -15.03 4.73 -0.18
C TYR A 69 -16.27 4.18 0.53
N GLU A 70 -16.93 5.01 1.34
CA GLU A 70 -17.99 4.58 2.27
C GLU A 70 -19.08 3.70 1.62
N PRO A 71 -19.65 4.04 0.45
CA PRO A 71 -20.66 3.18 -0.19
C PRO A 71 -20.16 1.78 -0.60
N ALA A 72 -18.85 1.58 -0.72
CA ALA A 72 -18.24 0.30 -1.08
C ALA A 72 -17.65 -0.45 0.13
N LYS A 73 -17.70 0.13 1.34
CA LYS A 73 -17.01 -0.41 2.53
C LYS A 73 -17.45 -1.83 2.86
N GLU A 74 -18.76 -2.08 2.91
CA GLU A 74 -19.31 -3.42 3.17
C GLU A 74 -18.87 -4.44 2.11
N THR A 75 -18.94 -4.07 0.83
CA THR A 75 -18.51 -4.93 -0.29
C THR A 75 -17.03 -5.28 -0.19
N VAL A 76 -16.17 -4.32 0.17
CA VAL A 76 -14.73 -4.55 0.34
C VAL A 76 -14.47 -5.49 1.53
N LEU A 77 -15.13 -5.26 2.66
CA LEU A 77 -15.03 -6.11 3.85
C LEU A 77 -15.45 -7.55 3.55
N GLN A 78 -16.56 -7.73 2.83
CA GLN A 78 -17.03 -9.05 2.42
C GLN A 78 -16.05 -9.73 1.47
N LYS A 79 -15.57 -9.01 0.44
CA LYS A 79 -14.64 -9.53 -0.57
C LYS A 79 -13.32 -10.03 0.03
N TYR A 80 -12.80 -9.35 1.06
CA TYR A 80 -11.50 -9.68 1.68
C TYR A 80 -11.62 -10.18 3.12
N ASN A 81 -12.79 -10.65 3.56
CA ASN A 81 -13.04 -11.09 4.93
C ASN A 81 -11.94 -12.05 5.44
N GLN A 82 -11.56 -13.04 4.63
CA GLN A 82 -10.50 -14.00 4.99
C GLN A 82 -9.15 -13.33 5.32
N TYR A 83 -8.78 -12.25 4.63
CA TYR A 83 -7.55 -11.50 4.89
C TYR A 83 -7.63 -10.69 6.18
N PHE A 84 -8.78 -10.05 6.44
CA PHE A 84 -9.00 -9.34 7.70
C PHE A 84 -8.95 -10.28 8.91
N GLN A 85 -9.57 -11.47 8.81
CA GLN A 85 -9.55 -12.47 9.88
C GLN A 85 -8.16 -13.07 10.13
N ALA A 86 -7.38 -13.31 9.06
CA ALA A 86 -6.02 -13.82 9.19
C ALA A 86 -5.14 -12.85 10.01
N GLN A 87 -5.23 -11.55 9.74
CA GLN A 87 -4.49 -10.53 10.46
C GLN A 87 -4.92 -10.39 11.93
N ALA A 88 -6.22 -10.54 12.22
CA ALA A 88 -6.71 -10.55 13.59
C ALA A 88 -6.18 -11.75 14.41
N THR A 89 -5.92 -12.89 13.75
CA THR A 89 -5.39 -14.10 14.40
C THR A 89 -3.89 -13.99 14.67
N GLU A 90 -3.13 -13.35 13.77
CA GLU A 90 -1.68 -13.13 13.94
C GLU A 90 -1.34 -12.10 15.03
N ALA A 91 -2.31 -11.31 15.48
CA ALA A 91 -2.15 -10.30 16.53
C ALA A 91 -2.31 -10.86 17.97
N LEU A 92 -2.66 -12.14 18.13
CA LEU A 92 -2.83 -12.87 19.41
C LEU A 92 -1.56 -13.66 19.78
#